data_AF-A0A2G9THN8-F1
#
_entry.id   AF-A0A2G9THN8-F1
#
_cell.length_a   1.000
_cell.length_b   1.000
_cell.length_c   1.000
_cell.angle_alpha   90.00
_cell.angle_beta   90.00
_cell.angle_gamma   90.00
#
_symmetry.space_group_name_H-M   'P 1'
#
loop_
_entity.id
_entity.type
_entity.pdbx_description
1 polymer ?
#
loop_
_entity_poly.entity_id
_entity_poly.type
_entity_poly.pdbx_seq_one_letter_code
_entity_poly.pdbx_strand_id
1 'polypeptide(L)'
;ETRWKGAKAREIGEGVKLYYNGEDTKRNGVAIAVAESLKDYVSAVNRISDRIMALRIDTKEGYWTILSVYAPQPDALRMKRTSST
;
A
#
# COMPACT_ATOMS: atom_id res chain seq x y z
N GLU A 1 7.88 -8.11 7.34
CA GLU A 1 6.74 -7.20 7.10
C GLU A 1 7.12 -5.81 7.58
N THR A 2 7.04 -4.82 6.69
CA THR A 2 7.53 -3.46 6.97
C THR A 2 6.37 -2.61 7.49
N ARG A 3 6.50 -2.10 8.72
CA ARG A 3 5.49 -1.22 9.31
C ARG A 3 5.66 0.18 8.73
N TRP A 4 4.76 0.59 7.84
CA TRP A 4 4.73 1.94 7.28
C TRP A 4 3.97 2.87 8.21
N LYS A 5 4.57 4.02 8.55
CA LYS A 5 3.94 5.06 9.39
C LYS A 5 3.77 6.35 8.61
N GLY A 6 2.51 6.77 8.46
CA GLY A 6 2.10 7.99 7.78
C GLY A 6 1.86 7.82 6.28
N ALA A 7 1.45 8.92 5.66
CA ALA A 7 1.16 9.05 4.24
C ALA A 7 2.24 9.89 3.56
N LYS A 8 3.28 9.26 3.01
CA LYS A 8 4.44 9.99 2.45
C LYS A 8 4.98 9.37 1.17
N ALA A 9 5.97 10.02 0.59
CA ALA A 9 6.83 9.49 -0.46
C ALA A 9 8.30 9.71 -0.05
N ARG A 10 9.18 8.75 -0.33
CA ARG A 10 10.62 8.90 -0.07
C ARG A 10 11.44 8.15 -1.13
N GLU A 11 12.63 8.66 -1.42
CA GLU A 11 13.63 7.91 -2.18
C GLU A 11 14.25 6.83 -1.30
N ILE A 12 14.40 5.61 -1.82
CA ILE A 12 14.97 4.47 -1.07
C ILE A 12 16.30 3.95 -1.63
N GLY A 13 16.82 4.57 -2.70
CA GLY A 13 18.06 4.19 -3.39
C GLY A 13 17.80 3.92 -4.87
N GLU A 14 18.87 3.95 -5.69
CA GLU A 14 18.81 3.62 -7.13
C GLU A 14 17.72 4.39 -7.92
N GLY A 15 17.44 5.63 -7.49
CA GLY A 15 16.39 6.47 -8.07
C GLY A 15 14.97 5.94 -7.89
N VAL A 16 14.76 4.95 -7.00
CA VAL A 16 13.45 4.39 -6.68
C VAL A 16 12.72 5.26 -5.68
N LYS A 17 11.55 5.76 -6.10
CA LYS A 17 10.63 6.52 -5.27
C LYS A 17 9.57 5.60 -4.68
N LEU A 18 9.54 5.52 -3.36
CA LEU A 18 8.58 4.74 -2.61
C LEU A 18 7.43 5.63 -2.13
N TYR A 19 6.22 5.31 -2.56
CA TYR A 19 4.98 5.88 -2.03
C TYR A 19 4.40 4.91 -1.01
N TYR A 20 4.03 5.39 0.16
CA TYR A 20 3.44 4.52 1.18
C TYR A 20 2.33 5.20 1.96
N ASN A 21 1.47 4.37 2.52
CA ASN A 21 0.43 4.75 3.47
C ASN A 21 0.33 3.71 4.57
N GLY A 22 0.36 4.14 5.82
CA GLY A 22 0.09 3.27 6.95
C GLY A 22 -0.24 4.07 8.20
N GLU A 23 -1.10 3.52 9.04
CA GLU A 23 -1.46 4.13 10.31
C GLU A 23 -0.38 3.90 11.38
N ASP A 24 -0.40 4.73 12.42
CA ASP A 24 0.56 4.68 13.53
C ASP A 24 0.33 3.51 14.51
N THR A 25 -0.49 2.54 14.10
CA THR A 25 -0.93 1.42 14.93
C THR A 25 -0.30 0.10 14.45
N LYS A 26 -0.50 -0.99 15.19
CA LYS A 26 0.11 -2.33 14.94
C LYS A 26 -0.29 -2.98 13.59
N ARG A 27 -0.94 -2.25 12.68
CA ARG A 27 -1.45 -2.73 11.40
C ARG A 27 -0.41 -2.56 10.29
N ASN A 28 -0.53 -3.41 9.27
CA ASN A 28 0.33 -3.35 8.10
C ASN A 28 -0.14 -2.23 7.18
N GLY A 29 0.82 -1.48 6.64
CA GLY A 29 0.57 -0.44 5.64
C GLY A 29 0.75 -0.95 4.21
N VAL A 30 0.34 -0.15 3.25
CA VAL A 30 0.58 -0.39 1.81
C VAL A 30 1.67 0.52 1.27
N ALA A 31 2.38 0.02 0.26
CA ALA A 31 3.37 0.79 -0.47
C ALA A 31 3.39 0.41 -1.96
N ILE A 32 3.86 1.34 -2.79
CA ILE A 32 4.17 1.17 -4.20
C ILE A 32 5.56 1.78 -4.43
N ALA A 33 6.49 0.97 -4.92
CA ALA A 33 7.81 1.43 -5.36
C ALA A 33 7.77 1.74 -6.85
N VAL A 34 8.25 2.91 -7.23
CA VAL A 34 8.30 3.36 -8.63
C VAL A 34 9.75 3.53 -9.02
N ALA A 35 10.17 2.83 -10.07
CA ALA A 35 11.51 2.93 -10.62
C ALA A 35 11.80 4.33 -11.15
N GLU A 36 13.08 4.68 -11.23
CA GLU A 36 13.52 6.00 -11.69
C GLU A 36 12.92 6.40 -13.04
N SER A 37 12.90 5.46 -14.00
CA SER A 37 12.38 5.69 -15.35
C SER A 37 10.87 5.99 -15.39
N LEU A 38 10.14 5.72 -14.31
CA LEU A 38 8.69 5.89 -14.24
C LEU A 38 8.25 7.04 -13.33
N LYS A 39 9.16 7.61 -12.53
CA LYS A 39 8.81 8.59 -11.49
C LYS A 39 8.17 9.87 -12.04
N ASP A 40 8.60 10.30 -13.22
CA ASP A 40 8.13 11.52 -13.88
C ASP A 40 6.78 11.32 -14.59
N TYR A 41 6.38 10.07 -14.81
CA TYR A 41 5.09 9.70 -15.39
C TYR A 41 4.00 9.50 -14.33
N VAL A 42 4.31 9.62 -13.04
CA VAL A 42 3.31 9.50 -11.97
C VAL A 42 2.41 10.73 -11.97
N SER A 43 1.15 10.56 -12.39
CA SER A 43 0.18 11.66 -12.51
C SER A 43 -0.71 11.81 -11.28
N ALA A 44 -0.95 10.74 -10.52
CA ALA A 44 -1.74 10.80 -9.28
C ALA A 44 -1.36 9.71 -8.29
N VAL A 45 -1.50 10.02 -7.00
CA VAL A 45 -1.32 9.06 -5.90
C VAL A 45 -2.49 9.19 -4.93
N ASN A 46 -3.34 8.17 -4.88
CA ASN A 46 -4.53 8.12 -4.04
C ASN A 46 -4.29 7.15 -2.87
N ARG A 47 -4.24 7.69 -1.65
CA ARG A 47 -4.07 6.91 -0.41
C ARG A 47 -5.42 6.78 0.27
N ILE A 48 -6.12 5.68 0.00
CA ILE A 48 -7.52 5.48 0.39
C ILE A 48 -7.60 5.05 1.86
N SER A 49 -6.76 4.11 2.27
CA SER A 49 -6.62 3.68 3.67
C SER A 49 -5.24 3.10 3.93
N ASP A 50 -4.93 2.76 5.17
CA ASP A 50 -3.72 1.99 5.54
C ASP A 50 -3.59 0.67 4.75
N ARG A 51 -4.68 0.17 4.17
CA ARG A 51 -4.75 -1.09 3.43
C ARG A 51 -4.96 -0.95 1.93
N ILE A 52 -5.22 0.25 1.42
CA ILE A 52 -5.54 0.48 0.00
C ILE A 52 -4.87 1.76 -0.49
N MET A 53 -4.07 1.64 -1.55
CA MET A 53 -3.57 2.78 -2.31
C MET A 53 -3.63 2.53 -3.81
N ALA A 54 -3.79 3.60 -4.58
CA ALA A 54 -3.71 3.60 -6.02
C ALA A 54 -2.67 4.62 -6.51
N LEU A 55 -1.94 4.27 -7.55
CA LEU A 55 -0.99 5.16 -8.22
C LEU A 55 -1.29 5.13 -9.72
N ARG A 56 -1.44 6.31 -10.32
CA ARG A 56 -1.65 6.45 -11.77
C ARG A 56 -0.34 6.84 -12.44
N ILE A 57 0.00 6.11 -13.50
CA ILE A 57 1.08 6.40 -14.43
C ILE A 57 0.45 6.86 -15.73
N ASP A 58 0.88 7.99 -16.27
CA ASP A 58 0.41 8.57 -17.53
C ASP A 58 1.59 8.73 -18.48
N THR A 59 1.56 8.04 -19.60
CA THR A 59 2.57 8.12 -20.66
C THR A 59 1.90 8.57 -21.96
N LYS A 60 2.72 8.85 -22.98
CA LYS A 60 2.20 9.22 -24.30
C LYS A 60 1.34 8.12 -24.94
N GLU A 61 1.51 6.87 -24.50
CA GLU A 61 0.85 5.68 -25.04
C GLU A 61 -0.46 5.35 -24.30
N GLY A 62 -0.72 6.00 -23.16
CA GLY A 62 -1.90 5.77 -22.35
C GLY A 62 -1.61 5.89 -20.86
N TYR A 63 -2.55 5.41 -20.04
CA TYR A 63 -2.41 5.45 -18.59
C TYR A 63 -2.66 4.08 -17.97
N TRP A 64 -1.98 3.82 -16.86
CA TRP A 64 -2.19 2.66 -16.01
C TRP A 64 -2.48 3.10 -14.58
N THR A 65 -3.39 2.39 -13.91
CA THR A 65 -3.60 2.56 -12.47
C THR A 65 -3.14 1.30 -11.76
N ILE A 66 -2.17 1.46 -10.88
CA ILE A 66 -1.60 0.39 -10.06
C ILE A 66 -2.29 0.46 -8.70
N LEU A 67 -2.89 -0.65 -8.27
CA LEU A 67 -3.55 -0.79 -6.97
C LEU A 67 -2.69 -1.67 -6.06
N SER A 68 -2.41 -1.19 -4.85
CA SER A 68 -1.79 -1.96 -3.78
C SER A 68 -2.80 -2.11 -2.64
N VAL A 69 -3.17 -3.37 -2.37
CA VAL A 69 -4.28 -3.72 -1.49
C VAL A 69 -3.87 -4.84 -0.55
N TYR A 70 -4.16 -4.68 0.74
CA TYR A 70 -3.98 -5.72 1.75
C TYR A 70 -5.32 -6.33 2.16
N ALA A 71 -5.58 -7.57 1.75
CA ALA A 71 -6.84 -8.28 1.99
C ALA A 71 -7.11 -8.52 3.49
N PRO A 72 -8.34 -8.30 3.99
CA PRO A 72 -8.69 -8.64 5.37
C PRO A 72 -8.41 -10.12 5.61
N GLN A 73 -7.64 -10.42 6.66
CA GLN A 73 -7.47 -11.81 7.05
C GLN A 73 -8.82 -12.30 7.57
N PRO A 74 -9.35 -13.43 7.06
CA PRO A 74 -10.55 -14.01 7.63
C PRO A 74 -10.27 -14.34 9.09
N ASP A 75 -11.15 -13.91 9.98
CA ASP A 75 -11.16 -14.39 11.36
C ASP A 75 -11.25 -15.92 11.30
N ALA A 76 -10.13 -16.60 11.52
CA ALA A 76 -10.11 -18.04 11.64
C ALA A 76 -11.14 -18.40 12.70
N LEU A 77 -12.16 -19.17 12.30
CA LEU A 77 -13.29 -19.64 13.09
C LEU A 77 -12.85 -20.02 14.51
N ARG A 78 -12.87 -19.06 15.44
CA ARG A 78 -12.65 -19.33 16.85
C ARG A 78 -13.98 -19.84 17.38
N MET A 79 -14.27 -21.10 17.05
CA MET A 79 -15.30 -21.88 17.73
C MET A 79 -14.87 -21.93 19.20
N LYS A 80 -15.38 -20.99 20.01
CA LYS A 80 -15.25 -21.07 21.46
C LYS A 80 -15.92 -22.39 21.86
N ARG A 81 -15.13 -23.39 22.23
CA ARG A 81 -15.66 -24.53 22.98
C ARG A 81 -16.17 -23.97 24.30
N THR A 82 -17.46 -23.77 24.41
CA THR A 82 -18.13 -23.67 25.70
C THR A 82 -18.16 -25.07 26.27
N SER A 83 -17.21 -25.39 27.15
CA SER A 83 -17.40 -26.45 28.12
C SER A 83 -18.30 -25.90 29.21
N SER A 84 -19.57 -26.29 29.22
CA SER A 84 -20.39 -26.25 30.43
C SER A 84 -20.18 -27.56 31.18
N THR A 85 -19.70 -27.46 32.41
CA THR A 85 -19.78 -28.50 33.44
C THR A 85 -21.24 -28.79 33.78
#